data_AF-A0A966YYF3-F1
#
_entry.id   AF-A0A966YYF3-F1
#
_cell.length_a   1.000
_cell.length_b   1.000
_cell.length_c   1.000
_cell.angle_alpha   90.00
_cell.angle_beta   90.00
_cell.angle_gamma   90.00
#
_symmetry.space_group_name_H-M   'P 1'
#
loop_
_entity.id
_entity.type
_entity.pdbx_description
1 polymer ?
#
loop_
_entity_poly.entity_id
_entity_poly.type
_entity_poly.pdbx_seq_one_letter_code
_entity_poly.pdbx_strand_id
1 'polypeptide(L)'
;HGAQLNSPPLVGADYVFIALLIINLITVCYLGRDIFIQGDKLEQARKNGEVVMVWANQIDEKIESGESIDPKACTPASEADLKKPNFIANTWGDCLSALFGPTGKFSDFRNHFMKDGLIWTKKCDREHVQSKGALVFLHLTSGPTGAPVLSEIKESDALVSGTEFRVNVCDRGFRLIKIGDAKL
;
A
#
# COMPACT_ATOMS: atom_id res chain seq x y z
N HIS A 1 40.88 5.97 57.73
CA HIS A 1 41.75 5.48 56.65
C HIS A 1 40.90 5.19 55.42
N GLY A 2 40.62 6.22 54.61
CA GLY A 2 39.93 6.05 53.33
C GLY A 2 40.98 5.93 52.24
N ALA A 3 41.04 4.78 51.58
CA ALA A 3 41.90 4.59 50.42
C ALA A 3 41.33 5.41 49.25
N GLN A 4 42.03 6.47 48.84
CA GLN A 4 41.80 7.09 47.53
C GLN A 4 42.21 6.07 46.46
N LEU A 5 41.24 5.46 45.79
CA LEU A 5 41.47 4.80 44.51
C LEU A 5 41.73 5.89 43.47
N ASN A 6 42.99 6.26 43.26
CA ASN A 6 43.38 7.00 42.07
C ASN A 6 43.27 6.04 40.87
N SER A 7 42.22 6.22 40.06
CA SER A 7 42.11 5.54 38.78
C SER A 7 43.34 5.87 37.92
N PRO A 8 43.98 4.88 37.28
CA PRO A 8 45.10 5.16 36.39
C PRO A 8 44.64 6.13 35.28
N PRO A 9 45.48 7.08 34.87
CA PRO A 9 45.13 8.03 33.82
C PRO A 9 44.89 7.28 32.51
N LEU A 10 43.85 7.69 31.77
CA LEU A 10 43.51 7.13 30.46
C LEU A 10 44.73 7.15 29.54
N VAL A 11 45.06 6.00 28.96
CA VAL A 11 46.15 5.85 28.00
C VAL A 11 45.61 6.18 26.59
N GLY A 12 46.48 6.57 25.66
CA GLY A 12 46.07 6.92 24.28
C GLY A 12 45.18 5.87 23.59
N ALA A 13 45.40 4.58 23.89
CA ALA A 13 44.56 3.48 23.41
C ALA A 13 43.12 3.53 23.95
N ASP A 14 42.93 3.96 25.21
CA ASP A 14 41.61 4.09 25.82
C ASP A 14 40.79 5.19 25.14
N TYR A 15 41.42 6.30 24.78
CA TYR A 15 40.75 7.37 24.01
C TYR A 15 40.30 6.89 22.63
N VAL A 16 41.13 6.10 21.94
CA VAL A 16 40.77 5.51 20.64
C VAL A 16 39.61 4.53 20.80
N PHE A 17 39.65 3.67 21.82
CA PHE A 17 38.58 2.71 22.09
C PHE A 17 37.25 3.41 22.43
N ILE A 18 37.28 4.42 23.30
CA ILE A 18 36.09 5.22 23.65
C ILE A 18 35.53 5.94 22.42
N ALA A 19 36.39 6.53 21.59
CA ALA A 19 35.96 7.17 20.34
C ALA A 19 35.26 6.18 19.41
N LEU A 20 35.80 4.96 19.26
CA LEU A 20 35.17 3.90 18.47
C LEU A 20 33.82 3.48 19.06
N LEU A 21 33.67 3.38 20.38
CA LEU A 21 32.37 3.07 21.00
C LEU A 21 31.33 4.16 20.72
N ILE A 22 31.73 5.43 20.83
CA ILE A 22 30.85 6.57 20.55
C ILE A 22 30.41 6.55 19.07
N ILE A 23 31.33 6.30 18.14
CA ILE A 23 31.02 6.20 16.69
C ILE A 23 30.04 5.06 16.42
N ASN A 24 30.26 3.89 17.01
CA ASN A 24 29.36 2.74 16.86
C ASN A 24 27.97 3.07 17.42
N LEU A 25 27.89 3.69 18.60
CA LEU A 25 26.62 4.08 19.20
C LEU A 25 25.84 5.06 18.32
N ILE A 26 26.51 6.11 17.81
CA ILE A 26 25.89 7.09 16.90
C ILE A 26 25.39 6.40 15.63
N THR A 27 26.19 5.50 15.06
CA THR A 27 25.82 4.76 13.84
C THR A 27 24.57 3.91 14.06
N VAL A 28 24.52 3.15 15.15
CA VAL A 28 23.35 2.32 15.48
C VAL A 28 22.11 3.17 15.74
N CYS A 29 22.23 4.28 16.48
CA CYS A 29 21.12 5.19 16.72
C CYS A 29 20.59 5.80 15.41
N TYR A 30 21.48 6.18 14.50
CA TYR A 30 21.10 6.72 13.19
C TYR A 30 20.36 5.68 12.34
N LEU A 31 20.91 4.46 12.23
CA LEU A 31 20.28 3.37 11.49
C LEU A 31 18.92 2.98 12.08
N GLY A 32 18.83 2.89 13.42
CA GLY A 32 17.58 2.60 14.11
C GLY A 32 16.50 3.65 13.83
N ARG A 33 16.86 4.94 13.81
CA ARG A 33 15.94 6.03 13.50
C ARG A 33 15.44 5.97 12.05
N ASP A 34 16.32 5.72 11.07
CA ASP A 34 15.88 5.60 9.67
C ASP A 34 14.90 4.43 9.52
N ILE A 35 15.24 3.25 10.04
CA ILE A 35 14.37 2.06 9.99
C ILE A 35 13.01 2.36 10.63
N PHE A 36 12.98 3.02 11.78
CA PHE A 36 11.75 3.42 12.46
C PHE A 36 10.89 4.35 11.59
N ILE A 37 11.47 5.40 11.00
CA ILE A 37 10.75 6.34 10.14
C ILE A 37 10.19 5.64 8.89
N GLN A 38 10.98 4.75 8.27
CA GLN A 38 10.50 4.00 7.11
C GLN A 38 9.37 3.02 7.49
N GLY A 39 9.44 2.42 8.67
CA GLY A 39 8.39 1.57 9.22
C GLY A 39 7.09 2.34 9.46
N ASP A 40 7.16 3.49 10.12
CA ASP A 40 5.99 4.34 10.35
C ASP A 40 5.31 4.75 9.03
N LYS A 41 6.10 5.19 8.03
CA LYS A 41 5.58 5.51 6.70
C LYS A 41 4.85 4.33 6.04
N LEU A 42 5.35 3.11 6.23
CA LEU A 42 4.70 1.90 5.72
C LEU A 42 3.37 1.64 6.42
N GLU A 43 3.33 1.79 7.74
CA GLU A 43 2.09 1.62 8.51
C GLU A 43 1.03 2.66 8.13
N GLN A 44 1.42 3.91 7.89
CA GLN A 44 0.48 4.91 7.39
C GLN A 44 -0.04 4.57 5.98
N ALA A 45 0.83 4.07 5.10
CA ALA A 45 0.41 3.60 3.78
C ALA A 45 -0.52 2.37 3.86
N ARG A 46 -0.28 1.46 4.82
CA ARG A 46 -1.17 0.33 5.11
C ARG A 46 -2.55 0.79 5.57
N LYS A 47 -2.64 1.79 6.45
CA LYS A 47 -3.92 2.37 6.89
C LYS A 47 -4.76 2.90 5.72
N ASN A 48 -4.14 3.57 4.74
CA ASN A 48 -4.84 3.98 3.51
C ASN A 48 -5.41 2.75 2.78
N GLY A 49 -4.63 1.67 2.68
CA GLY A 49 -5.07 0.40 2.12
C GLY A 49 -6.20 -0.27 2.91
N GLU A 50 -6.16 -0.22 4.23
CA GLU A 50 -7.20 -0.76 5.12
C GLU A 50 -8.53 -0.02 4.93
N VAL A 51 -8.50 1.32 4.83
CA VAL A 51 -9.69 2.12 4.53
C VAL A 51 -10.28 1.74 3.16
N VAL A 52 -9.42 1.54 2.16
CA VAL A 52 -9.85 1.06 0.83
C VAL A 52 -10.42 -0.34 0.90
N MET A 53 -9.84 -1.24 1.71
CA MET A 53 -10.39 -2.58 1.92
C MET A 53 -11.76 -2.57 2.60
N VAL A 54 -11.97 -1.69 3.58
CA VAL A 54 -13.29 -1.52 4.20
C VAL A 54 -14.31 -1.09 3.15
N TRP A 55 -13.97 -0.12 2.31
CA TRP A 55 -14.82 0.29 1.20
C TRP A 55 -15.06 -0.84 0.19
N ALA A 56 -14.03 -1.60 -0.16
CA ALA A 56 -14.13 -2.71 -1.11
C ALA A 56 -15.07 -3.81 -0.58
N ASN A 57 -14.99 -4.16 0.70
CA ASN A 57 -15.88 -5.14 1.31
C ASN A 57 -17.34 -4.64 1.36
N GLN A 58 -17.55 -3.34 1.57
CA GLN A 58 -18.89 -2.74 1.52
C GLN A 58 -19.53 -2.80 0.13
N ILE A 59 -18.73 -2.93 -0.95
CA ILE A 59 -19.29 -3.07 -2.30
C ILE A 59 -20.03 -4.40 -2.42
N ASP A 60 -19.41 -5.50 -2.01
CA ASP A 60 -20.00 -6.84 -2.05
C ASP A 60 -21.33 -6.88 -1.28
N GLU A 61 -21.34 -6.36 -0.05
CA GLU A 61 -22.55 -6.24 0.79
C GLU A 61 -23.66 -5.41 0.11
N LYS A 62 -23.29 -4.32 -0.55
CA LYS A 62 -24.24 -3.44 -1.26
C LYS A 62 -24.80 -4.08 -2.52
N ILE A 63 -24.02 -4.91 -3.19
CA ILE A 63 -24.48 -5.65 -4.37
C ILE A 63 -25.49 -6.71 -3.96
N GLU A 64 -25.21 -7.45 -2.88
CA GLU A 64 -26.12 -8.46 -2.36
C GLU A 64 -27.45 -7.85 -1.86
N SER A 65 -27.40 -6.67 -1.26
CA SER A 65 -28.59 -5.93 -0.77
C SER A 65 -29.30 -5.09 -1.85
N GLY A 66 -28.71 -4.92 -3.03
CA GLY A 66 -29.24 -4.08 -4.11
C GLY A 66 -29.15 -2.57 -3.82
N GLU A 67 -28.29 -2.17 -2.88
CA GLU A 67 -28.05 -0.77 -2.55
C GLU A 67 -27.15 -0.08 -3.59
N SER A 68 -27.23 1.26 -3.67
CA SER A 68 -26.37 2.02 -4.57
C SER A 68 -24.92 2.06 -4.06
N ILE A 69 -23.97 1.71 -4.93
CA ILE A 69 -22.53 1.82 -4.71
C ILE A 69 -22.08 3.28 -4.87
N ASP A 70 -21.19 3.71 -3.97
CA ASP A 70 -20.56 5.02 -3.98
C ASP A 70 -19.02 4.88 -4.01
N PRO A 71 -18.34 5.37 -5.07
CA PRO A 71 -18.90 6.16 -6.17
C PRO A 71 -19.57 5.31 -7.26
N LYS A 72 -20.54 5.89 -7.99
CA LYS A 72 -21.28 5.21 -9.08
C LYS A 72 -20.40 4.69 -10.22
N ALA A 73 -19.25 5.32 -10.45
CA ALA A 73 -18.26 4.86 -11.43
C ALA A 73 -17.62 3.51 -11.04
N CYS A 74 -17.74 3.11 -9.78
CA CYS A 74 -17.30 1.80 -9.29
C CYS A 74 -18.43 0.76 -9.25
N THR A 75 -19.62 1.07 -9.77
CA THR A 75 -20.70 0.09 -9.86
C THR A 75 -20.37 -0.96 -10.93
N PRO A 76 -20.26 -2.25 -10.57
CA PRO A 76 -20.02 -3.31 -11.53
C PRO A 76 -21.29 -3.66 -12.30
N ALA A 77 -21.10 -4.13 -13.52
CA ALA A 77 -22.16 -4.65 -14.37
C ALA A 77 -22.58 -6.06 -13.89
N SER A 78 -23.88 -6.30 -13.77
CA SER A 78 -24.40 -7.65 -13.58
C SER A 78 -24.40 -8.43 -14.90
N GLU A 79 -24.49 -9.76 -14.85
CA GLU A 79 -24.66 -10.58 -16.06
C GLU A 79 -25.90 -10.19 -16.88
N ALA A 80 -26.95 -9.70 -16.22
CA ALA A 80 -28.16 -9.24 -16.89
C ALA A 80 -27.92 -7.92 -17.63
N ASP A 81 -27.10 -7.03 -17.08
CA ASP A 81 -26.75 -5.76 -17.73
C ASP A 81 -25.90 -5.99 -18.97
N LEU A 82 -24.94 -6.91 -18.90
CA LEU A 82 -24.08 -7.26 -20.03
C LEU A 82 -24.86 -7.86 -21.22
N LYS A 83 -26.07 -8.40 -20.99
CA LYS A 83 -26.96 -8.92 -22.04
C LYS A 83 -27.85 -7.84 -22.67
N LYS A 84 -27.92 -6.63 -22.10
CA LYS A 84 -28.74 -5.54 -22.64
C LYS A 84 -28.04 -4.90 -23.85
N PRO A 85 -28.77 -4.67 -24.96
CA PRO A 85 -28.20 -4.00 -26.12
C PRO A 85 -27.80 -2.56 -25.75
N ASN A 86 -26.62 -2.13 -26.19
CA ASN A 86 -26.02 -0.80 -25.93
C ASN A 86 -25.71 -0.49 -24.45
N PHE A 87 -25.67 -1.50 -23.58
CA PHE A 87 -25.15 -1.29 -22.23
C PHE A 87 -23.63 -1.09 -22.27
N ILE A 88 -23.15 -0.07 -21.56
CA ILE A 88 -21.71 0.23 -21.43
C ILE A 88 -21.37 0.05 -19.95
N ALA A 89 -20.52 -0.94 -19.66
CA ALA A 89 -20.01 -1.17 -18.32
C ALA A 89 -19.04 -0.06 -17.90
N ASN A 90 -19.04 0.28 -16.62
CA ASN A 90 -18.01 1.14 -16.05
C ASN A 90 -16.63 0.46 -16.15
N THR A 91 -15.58 1.26 -16.26
CA THR A 91 -14.21 0.74 -16.33
C THR A 91 -13.48 0.88 -14.99
N TRP A 92 -12.47 0.05 -14.79
CA TRP A 92 -11.59 0.13 -13.62
C TRP A 92 -10.91 1.50 -13.52
N GLY A 93 -10.49 2.09 -14.64
CA GLY A 93 -9.86 3.41 -14.70
C GLY A 93 -10.80 4.54 -14.27
N ASP A 94 -12.07 4.47 -14.67
CA ASP A 94 -13.10 5.44 -14.24
C ASP A 94 -13.37 5.34 -12.75
N CYS A 95 -13.43 4.11 -12.22
CA CYS A 95 -13.57 3.87 -10.79
C CYS A 95 -12.37 4.41 -10.00
N LEU A 96 -11.13 4.10 -10.42
CA LEU A 96 -9.93 4.63 -9.78
C LEU A 96 -9.89 6.16 -9.80
N SER A 97 -10.34 6.79 -10.89
CA SER A 97 -10.43 8.24 -11.00
C SER A 97 -11.49 8.81 -10.03
N ALA A 98 -12.62 8.14 -9.86
CA ALA A 98 -13.64 8.53 -8.90
C ALA A 98 -13.24 8.25 -7.43
N LEU A 99 -12.30 7.36 -7.19
CA LEU A 99 -11.76 7.09 -5.85
C LEU A 99 -10.63 8.05 -5.48
N PHE A 100 -9.61 8.15 -6.32
CA PHE A 100 -8.34 8.82 -6.00
C PHE A 100 -8.12 10.12 -6.76
N GLY A 101 -9.05 10.52 -7.64
CA GLY A 101 -8.99 11.80 -8.33
C GLY A 101 -9.16 13.00 -7.38
N PRO A 102 -9.01 14.24 -7.89
CA PRO A 102 -9.03 15.46 -7.07
C PRO A 102 -10.31 15.64 -6.25
N THR A 103 -11.45 15.17 -6.76
CA THR A 103 -12.77 15.21 -6.09
C THR A 103 -13.25 13.80 -5.71
N GLY A 104 -12.34 12.83 -5.68
CA GLY A 104 -12.66 11.44 -5.41
C GLY A 104 -12.93 11.17 -3.93
N LYS A 105 -13.51 10.00 -3.65
CA LYS A 105 -13.85 9.54 -2.29
C LYS A 105 -12.65 9.57 -1.32
N PHE A 106 -11.46 9.30 -1.84
CA PHE A 106 -10.18 9.26 -1.12
C PHE A 106 -9.23 10.37 -1.57
N SER A 107 -9.76 11.52 -2.00
CA SER A 107 -8.98 12.69 -2.44
C SER A 107 -8.02 13.22 -1.37
N ASP A 108 -8.29 12.97 -0.09
CA ASP A 108 -7.42 13.35 1.03
C ASP A 108 -6.24 12.40 1.25
N PHE A 109 -6.19 11.26 0.56
CA PHE A 109 -5.09 10.32 0.71
C PHE A 109 -3.77 10.97 0.27
N ARG A 110 -2.71 10.68 1.03
CA ARG A 110 -1.36 11.17 0.75
C ARG A 110 -0.39 10.00 0.75
N ASN A 111 0.65 10.11 -0.07
CA ASN A 111 1.75 9.18 -0.04
C ASN A 111 2.71 9.58 1.10
N HIS A 112 2.90 8.70 2.07
CA HIS A 112 3.74 8.97 3.24
C HIS A 112 5.24 8.73 2.98
N PHE A 113 5.57 8.02 1.90
CA PHE A 113 6.97 7.82 1.50
C PHE A 113 7.54 9.07 0.85
N MET A 114 6.78 9.68 -0.05
CA MET A 114 7.21 10.81 -0.87
C MET A 114 6.08 11.80 -1.09
N LYS A 115 6.38 13.10 -0.99
CA LYS A 115 5.40 14.19 -1.10
C LYS A 115 4.60 14.16 -2.41
N ASP A 116 5.29 13.90 -3.52
CA ASP A 116 4.72 13.77 -4.87
C ASP A 116 4.62 12.29 -5.30
N GLY A 117 4.53 11.38 -4.32
CA GLY A 117 4.37 9.95 -4.57
C GLY A 117 2.97 9.62 -5.05
N LEU A 118 2.84 8.53 -5.80
CA LEU A 118 1.56 8.06 -6.31
C LEU A 118 0.71 7.50 -5.16
N ILE A 119 -0.60 7.73 -5.19
CA ILE A 119 -1.54 7.09 -4.26
C ILE A 119 -1.83 5.65 -4.67
N TRP A 120 -1.91 5.41 -5.98
CA TRP A 120 -2.08 4.09 -6.58
C TRP A 120 -1.19 3.94 -7.81
N THR A 121 -0.87 2.70 -8.16
CA THR A 121 -0.03 2.34 -9.32
C THR A 121 -0.40 0.95 -9.82
N LYS A 122 -0.06 0.65 -11.09
CA LYS A 122 -0.27 -0.67 -11.71
C LYS A 122 0.65 -1.74 -11.14
N LYS A 123 1.87 -1.34 -10.75
CA LYS A 123 2.90 -2.22 -10.20
C LYS A 123 3.86 -1.45 -9.29
N CYS A 124 4.50 -2.19 -8.38
CA CYS A 124 5.63 -1.66 -7.62
C CYS A 124 6.88 -1.67 -8.50
N ASP A 125 7.29 -0.50 -8.99
CA ASP A 125 8.33 -0.39 -10.01
C ASP A 125 9.57 0.31 -9.45
N ARG A 126 10.71 -0.35 -9.55
CA ARG A 126 12.01 0.19 -9.11
C ARG A 126 12.44 1.38 -9.96
N GLU A 127 12.05 1.41 -11.23
CA GLU A 127 12.35 2.51 -12.15
C GLU A 127 11.48 3.74 -11.85
N HIS A 128 10.30 3.52 -11.28
CA HIS A 128 9.37 4.57 -10.87
C HIS A 128 9.28 4.64 -9.35
N VAL A 129 10.28 5.27 -8.73
CA VAL A 129 10.39 5.40 -7.26
C VAL A 129 9.14 5.98 -6.58
N GLN A 130 8.30 6.70 -7.33
CA GLN A 130 6.99 7.23 -6.95
C GLN A 130 5.96 6.17 -6.56
N SER A 131 6.19 4.90 -6.91
CA SER A 131 5.31 3.80 -6.54
C SER A 131 5.41 3.39 -5.07
N LYS A 132 6.44 3.81 -4.31
CA LYS A 132 6.58 3.42 -2.89
C LYS A 132 5.41 3.94 -2.08
N GLY A 133 4.78 3.08 -1.28
CA GLY A 133 3.59 3.41 -0.50
C GLY A 133 2.30 3.53 -1.31
N ALA A 134 2.36 3.36 -2.64
CA ALA A 134 1.17 3.38 -3.48
C ALA A 134 0.40 2.06 -3.36
N LEU A 135 -0.92 2.14 -3.52
CA LEU A 135 -1.80 0.98 -3.60
C LEU A 135 -1.69 0.31 -4.97
N VAL A 136 -1.80 -1.02 -4.99
CA VAL A 136 -1.81 -1.83 -6.21
C VAL A 136 -2.97 -2.80 -6.15
N PHE A 137 -3.78 -2.79 -7.21
CA PHE A 137 -4.95 -3.64 -7.37
C PHE A 137 -4.66 -4.68 -8.43
N LEU A 138 -4.86 -5.96 -8.10
CA LEU A 138 -4.59 -7.08 -8.97
C LEU A 138 -5.82 -7.98 -9.05
N HIS A 139 -6.15 -8.47 -10.25
CA HIS A 139 -7.14 -9.52 -10.42
C HIS A 139 -6.71 -10.75 -9.65
N LEU A 140 -7.65 -11.40 -8.99
CA LEU A 140 -7.47 -12.68 -8.34
C LEU A 140 -8.27 -13.71 -9.14
N THR A 141 -7.57 -14.63 -9.82
CA THR A 141 -8.21 -15.67 -10.63
C THR A 141 -7.71 -17.05 -10.22
N SER A 142 -8.57 -18.07 -10.35
CA SER A 142 -8.17 -19.46 -10.14
C SER A 142 -7.26 -19.92 -11.27
N GLY A 143 -6.02 -20.28 -10.95
CA GLY A 143 -5.07 -20.83 -11.90
C GLY A 143 -5.45 -22.24 -12.38
N PRO A 144 -4.74 -22.77 -13.40
CA PRO A 144 -5.02 -24.10 -13.95
C PRO A 144 -4.93 -25.24 -12.92
N THR A 145 -4.14 -25.04 -11.86
CA THR A 145 -3.94 -26.00 -10.76
C THR A 145 -4.85 -25.73 -9.56
N GLY A 146 -5.77 -24.77 -9.66
CA GLY A 146 -6.60 -24.27 -8.55
C GLY A 146 -5.87 -23.28 -7.63
N ALA A 147 -4.57 -23.05 -7.81
CA ALA A 147 -3.83 -22.04 -7.06
C ALA A 147 -4.19 -20.62 -7.55
N PRO A 148 -4.33 -19.63 -6.66
CA PRO A 148 -4.67 -18.26 -7.05
C PRO A 148 -3.54 -17.63 -7.88
N VAL A 149 -3.92 -17.02 -9.00
CA VAL A 149 -3.04 -16.29 -9.91
C VAL A 149 -3.41 -14.81 -9.84
N LEU A 150 -2.39 -13.97 -9.66
CA LEU A 150 -2.52 -12.53 -9.66
C LEU A 150 -2.11 -11.96 -11.02
N SER A 151 -2.94 -11.07 -11.57
CA SER A 151 -2.63 -10.33 -12.79
C SER A 151 -3.01 -8.86 -12.66
N GLU A 152 -2.43 -8.02 -13.50
CA GLU A 152 -2.74 -6.58 -13.55
C GLU A 152 -4.19 -6.36 -14.00
N ILE A 153 -4.90 -5.45 -13.31
CA ILE A 153 -6.18 -4.90 -13.78
C ILE A 153 -5.88 -3.71 -14.68
N LYS A 154 -6.30 -3.77 -15.94
CA LYS A 154 -6.11 -2.65 -16.87
C LYS A 154 -7.18 -1.60 -16.59
N GLU A 155 -6.84 -0.34 -16.82
CA GLU A 155 -7.80 0.76 -16.69
C GLU A 155 -9.03 0.59 -17.60
N SER A 156 -8.86 -0.05 -18.76
CA SER A 156 -9.94 -0.34 -19.70
C SER A 156 -10.79 -1.56 -19.32
N ASP A 157 -10.41 -2.32 -18.29
CA ASP A 157 -11.15 -3.51 -17.90
C ASP A 157 -12.52 -3.12 -17.36
N ALA A 158 -13.55 -3.81 -17.83
CA ALA A 158 -14.92 -3.61 -17.36
C ALA A 158 -15.05 -4.10 -15.91
N LEU A 159 -15.79 -3.34 -15.11
CA LEU A 159 -16.22 -3.78 -13.78
C LEU A 159 -17.37 -4.77 -13.95
N VAL A 160 -17.12 -6.03 -13.56
CA VAL A 160 -18.11 -7.10 -13.65
C VAL A 160 -18.32 -7.70 -12.27
N SER A 161 -19.58 -7.88 -11.88
CA SER A 161 -19.89 -8.46 -10.59
C SER A 161 -19.47 -9.92 -10.54
N GLY A 162 -18.91 -10.35 -9.42
CA GLY A 162 -18.21 -11.61 -9.24
C GLY A 162 -16.69 -11.51 -9.36
N THR A 163 -16.13 -10.37 -9.79
CA THR A 163 -14.69 -10.24 -10.00
C THR A 163 -13.96 -10.09 -8.68
N GLU A 164 -13.06 -11.02 -8.38
CA GLU A 164 -12.19 -10.95 -7.20
C GLU A 164 -10.92 -10.16 -7.50
N PHE A 165 -10.51 -9.34 -6.54
CA PHE A 165 -9.26 -8.58 -6.64
C PHE A 165 -8.54 -8.49 -5.29
N ARG A 166 -7.23 -8.30 -5.34
CA ARG A 166 -6.36 -8.11 -4.18
C ARG A 166 -5.89 -6.67 -4.11
N VAL A 167 -6.06 -6.06 -2.93
CA VAL A 167 -5.46 -4.77 -2.60
C VAL A 167 -4.12 -5.01 -1.93
N ASN A 168 -3.08 -4.36 -2.46
CA ASN A 168 -1.73 -4.39 -1.94
C ASN A 168 -1.21 -2.97 -1.74
N VAL A 169 -0.14 -2.84 -0.96
CA VAL A 169 0.67 -1.62 -0.88
C VAL A 169 2.10 -1.93 -1.30
N CYS A 170 2.75 -1.00 -2.01
CA CYS A 170 4.16 -1.10 -2.33
C CYS A 170 5.03 -0.72 -1.13
N ASP A 171 5.91 -1.61 -0.70
CA ASP A 171 6.87 -1.32 0.36
C ASP A 171 8.06 -0.47 -0.14
N ARG A 172 8.97 -0.14 0.78
CA ARG A 172 10.22 0.60 0.47
C ARG A 172 11.09 -0.12 -0.58
N GLY A 173 11.05 -1.45 -0.60
CA GLY A 173 11.81 -2.34 -1.47
C GLY A 173 11.09 -2.71 -2.77
N PHE A 174 9.96 -2.06 -3.08
CA PHE A 174 9.13 -2.32 -4.26
C PHE A 174 8.50 -3.71 -4.28
N ARG A 175 8.20 -4.25 -3.10
CA ARG A 175 7.47 -5.50 -2.93
C ARG A 175 6.01 -5.20 -2.64
N LEU A 176 5.14 -6.10 -3.11
CA LEU A 176 3.73 -6.07 -2.78
C LEU A 176 3.53 -6.61 -1.37
N ILE A 177 2.88 -5.84 -0.53
CA ILE A 177 2.37 -6.26 0.77
C ILE A 177 0.86 -6.37 0.65
N LYS A 178 0.33 -7.58 0.82
CA LYS A 178 -1.12 -7.82 0.81
C LYS A 178 -1.79 -7.07 1.96
N ILE A 179 -2.86 -6.33 1.64
CA ILE A 179 -3.79 -5.79 2.63
C ILE A 179 -4.97 -6.74 2.77
N GLY A 180 -5.60 -7.14 1.65
CA GLY A 180 -6.75 -8.02 1.66
C GLY A 180 -7.21 -8.39 0.25
N ASP A 181 -8.16 -9.33 0.19
CA ASP A 181 -8.87 -9.73 -1.02
C ASP A 181 -10.32 -9.27 -0.88
N ALA A 182 -10.90 -8.77 -1.96
CA ALA A 182 -12.27 -8.28 -2.03
C ALA A 182 -12.91 -8.72 -3.34
N LYS A 183 -14.23 -8.56 -3.41
CA LYS A 183 -15.05 -8.98 -4.52
C LYS A 183 -15.96 -7.84 -4.96
N LEU A 184 -16.09 -7.66 -6.26
CA LEU A 184 -17.10 -6.82 -6.92
C LEU A 184 -18.36 -7.63 -7.24
#